data_AF-A0A8S3GED6-F1
#
_entry.id   AF-A0A8S3GED6-F1
#
_cell.length_a   1.000
_cell.length_b   1.000
_cell.length_c   1.000
_cell.angle_alpha   90.00
_cell.angle_beta   90.00
_cell.angle_gamma   90.00
#
_symmetry.space_group_name_H-M   'P 1'
#
loop_
_entity.id
_entity.type
_entity.pdbx_description
1 polymer ?
#
loop_
_entity_poly.entity_id
_entity_poly.type
_entity_poly.pdbx_seq_one_letter_code
_entity_poly.pdbx_strand_id
1 'polypeptide(L)'
;DLELAPTGQLAVRLNLCGQTPLFCAAKEGRADIVKYLLDRGANPHIQNDYGVGILWIPAQKGLLDVVEILLDAGAELNIAPAGEVADELNITGWTPLYAAIKTRQFDVVKLLLRRGANPNAITKLGSTPFLLASEICDLDIIEACVEASADVDFAPSGPDADKLNITGQTALFMATLEDRVDVVKFLIEKGAHVNIQNRFGVSPLLLCAEVGNFELVQALVQAGANVNITPQGELAERNYLAGQ
;
A
#
# COMPACT_ATOMS: atom_id res chain seq x y z
N ASP A 1 -8.69 42.01 -24.40
CA ASP A 1 -8.34 41.06 -25.46
C ASP A 1 -7.76 39.78 -24.89
N LEU A 2 -8.65 38.82 -24.65
CA LEU A 2 -8.30 37.42 -24.43
C LEU A 2 -8.08 36.81 -25.81
N GLU A 3 -6.90 37.06 -26.40
CA GLU A 3 -6.48 36.26 -27.54
C GLU A 3 -6.38 34.80 -27.10
N LEU A 4 -7.05 33.94 -27.87
CA LEU A 4 -7.10 32.50 -27.73
C LEU A 4 -5.68 31.93 -27.75
N ALA A 5 -5.03 31.87 -26.58
CA ALA A 5 -3.84 31.05 -26.41
C ALA A 5 -4.23 29.62 -26.80
N PRO A 6 -3.38 28.90 -27.56
CA PRO A 6 -3.65 27.52 -27.91
C PRO A 6 -3.93 26.76 -26.60
N THR A 7 -5.03 26.04 -26.56
CA THR A 7 -5.64 25.42 -25.36
C THR A 7 -4.62 24.66 -24.50
N GLY A 8 -3.56 24.11 -25.11
CA GLY A 8 -2.44 23.46 -24.43
C GLY A 8 -1.57 24.38 -23.57
N GLN A 9 -1.29 25.64 -23.95
CA GLN A 9 -0.47 26.54 -23.14
C GLN A 9 -1.17 27.02 -21.88
N LEU A 10 -2.51 27.16 -21.92
CA LEU A 10 -3.29 27.50 -20.73
C LEU A 10 -3.33 26.34 -19.72
N ALA A 11 -3.47 25.10 -20.21
CA ALA A 11 -3.46 23.90 -19.38
C ALA A 11 -2.10 23.70 -18.67
N VAL A 12 -0.99 23.94 -19.37
CA VAL A 12 0.36 23.90 -18.78
C VAL A 12 0.52 24.97 -17.69
N ARG A 13 0.01 26.19 -17.91
CA ARG A 13 0.07 27.27 -16.90
C ARG A 13 -0.81 27.02 -15.68
N LEU A 14 -1.88 26.24 -15.82
CA LEU A 14 -2.79 25.87 -14.74
C LEU A 14 -2.45 24.50 -14.10
N ASN A 15 -1.38 23.84 -14.55
CA ASN A 15 -0.99 22.49 -14.12
C ASN A 15 -2.11 21.43 -14.31
N LEU A 16 -2.84 21.54 -15.43
CA LEU A 16 -3.98 20.71 -15.82
C LEU A 16 -3.60 19.63 -16.85
N CYS A 17 -2.33 19.28 -17.01
CA CYS A 17 -1.86 18.33 -18.01
C CYS A 17 -2.67 17.01 -17.95
N GLY A 18 -3.40 16.72 -19.02
CA GLY A 18 -4.29 15.56 -19.15
C GLY A 18 -5.56 15.56 -18.30
N GLN A 19 -5.89 16.63 -17.55
CA GLN A 19 -7.05 16.64 -16.65
C GLN A 19 -8.33 17.08 -17.35
N THR A 20 -9.35 16.23 -17.34
CA THR A 20 -10.71 16.56 -17.80
C THR A 20 -11.47 17.36 -16.73
N PRO A 21 -12.60 18.01 -17.05
CA PRO A 21 -13.45 18.65 -16.05
C PRO A 21 -13.88 17.70 -14.93
N LEU A 22 -14.16 16.43 -15.26
CA LEU A 22 -14.47 15.39 -14.27
C LEU A 22 -13.28 15.13 -13.35
N PHE A 23 -12.06 15.06 -13.90
CA PHE A 23 -10.83 14.89 -13.12
C PHE A 23 -10.61 16.03 -12.13
N CYS A 24 -10.77 17.28 -12.59
CA CYS A 24 -10.65 18.45 -11.73
C CYS A 24 -11.69 18.45 -10.61
N ALA A 25 -12.96 18.17 -10.93
CA ALA A 25 -14.04 18.10 -9.93
C ALA A 25 -13.77 17.01 -8.88
N ALA A 26 -13.33 15.84 -9.32
CA ALA A 26 -12.99 14.72 -8.43
C ALA A 26 -11.81 15.07 -7.51
N LYS A 27 -10.71 15.57 -8.08
CA LYS A 27 -9.51 16.01 -7.36
C LYS A 27 -9.83 17.04 -6.26
N GLU A 28 -10.79 17.94 -6.52
CA GLU A 28 -11.17 19.01 -5.60
C GLU A 28 -12.36 18.66 -4.69
N GLY A 29 -12.86 17.42 -4.73
CA GLY A 29 -13.92 16.99 -3.80
C GLY A 29 -15.31 17.51 -4.14
N ARG A 30 -15.58 17.94 -5.38
CA ARG A 30 -16.86 18.53 -5.79
C ARG A 30 -17.85 17.44 -6.20
N ALA A 31 -18.36 16.68 -5.23
CA ALA A 31 -19.20 15.50 -5.45
C ALA A 31 -20.47 15.78 -6.31
N ASP A 32 -21.10 16.92 -6.08
CA ASP A 32 -22.22 17.45 -6.86
C ASP A 32 -21.87 17.67 -8.33
N ILE A 33 -20.71 18.27 -8.60
CA ILE A 33 -20.19 18.48 -9.96
C ILE A 33 -19.80 17.15 -10.60
N VAL A 34 -19.12 16.26 -9.85
CA VAL A 34 -18.72 14.93 -10.32
C VAL A 34 -19.95 14.15 -10.79
N LYS A 35 -20.98 14.06 -9.94
CA LYS A 35 -22.24 13.38 -10.26
C LYS A 35 -22.89 13.98 -11.50
N TYR A 36 -23.04 15.30 -11.55
CA TYR A 36 -23.64 15.98 -12.71
C TYR A 36 -22.88 15.70 -14.01
N LEU A 37 -21.54 15.69 -13.99
CA LEU A 37 -20.73 15.40 -15.17
C LEU A 37 -20.90 13.95 -15.64
N LEU A 38 -20.92 12.99 -14.71
CA LEU A 38 -21.16 11.57 -15.02
C LEU A 38 -22.56 11.36 -15.62
N ASP A 39 -23.59 12.00 -15.06
CA ASP A 39 -24.97 11.97 -15.58
C ASP A 39 -25.07 12.55 -17.01
N ARG A 40 -24.10 13.36 -17.44
CA ARG A 40 -23.99 13.92 -18.79
C ARG A 40 -23.02 13.14 -19.70
N GLY A 41 -22.60 11.95 -19.28
CA GLY A 41 -21.78 11.04 -20.08
C GLY A 41 -20.29 11.34 -20.02
N ALA A 42 -19.80 12.03 -18.98
CA ALA A 42 -18.37 12.13 -18.74
C ALA A 42 -17.78 10.72 -18.51
N ASN A 43 -16.65 10.43 -19.16
CA ASN A 43 -15.99 9.13 -19.06
C ASN A 43 -15.25 8.99 -17.71
N PRO A 44 -15.57 7.99 -16.85
CA PRO A 44 -14.83 7.72 -15.62
C PRO A 44 -13.51 6.96 -15.84
N HIS A 45 -13.29 6.38 -17.03
CA HIS A 45 -12.07 5.64 -17.38
C HIS A 45 -10.98 6.59 -17.92
N ILE A 46 -10.61 7.58 -17.10
CA ILE A 46 -9.65 8.63 -17.47
C ILE A 46 -8.40 8.60 -16.60
N GLN A 47 -7.28 8.97 -17.22
CA GLN A 47 -5.98 9.18 -16.60
C GLN A 47 -5.45 10.54 -17.05
N ASN A 48 -4.67 11.20 -16.18
CA ASN A 48 -3.92 12.38 -16.59
C ASN A 48 -2.59 11.99 -17.27
N ASP A 49 -1.81 12.98 -17.71
CA ASP A 49 -0.57 12.74 -18.46
C ASP A 49 0.53 12.02 -17.64
N TYR A 50 0.33 11.87 -16.32
CA TYR A 50 1.22 11.12 -15.41
C TYR A 50 0.74 9.68 -15.15
N GLY A 51 -0.29 9.22 -15.87
CA GLY A 51 -0.91 7.91 -15.65
C GLY A 51 -1.74 7.81 -14.36
N VAL A 52 -2.01 8.93 -13.69
CA VAL A 52 -2.82 8.96 -12.46
C VAL A 52 -4.28 8.77 -12.85
N GLY A 53 -4.91 7.69 -12.37
CA GLY A 53 -6.33 7.41 -12.60
C GLY A 53 -7.26 8.28 -11.76
N ILE A 54 -8.54 8.35 -12.17
CA ILE A 54 -9.55 9.23 -11.56
C ILE A 54 -9.76 9.02 -10.05
N LEU A 55 -9.57 7.78 -9.55
CA LEU A 55 -9.75 7.43 -8.14
C LEU A 55 -8.56 7.79 -7.26
N TRP A 56 -7.36 7.95 -7.83
CA TRP A 56 -6.13 8.00 -7.04
C TRP A 56 -6.06 9.21 -6.11
N ILE A 57 -6.31 10.43 -6.62
CA ILE A 57 -6.27 11.65 -5.80
C ILE A 57 -7.43 11.70 -4.80
N PRO A 58 -8.70 11.42 -5.20
CA PRO A 58 -9.80 11.33 -4.25
C PRO A 58 -9.52 10.33 -3.12
N ALA A 59 -8.94 9.16 -3.44
CA ALA A 59 -8.61 8.17 -2.44
C ALA A 59 -7.51 8.66 -1.48
N GLN A 60 -6.44 9.25 -2.02
CA GLN A 60 -5.37 9.85 -1.22
C GLN A 60 -5.89 10.94 -0.26
N LYS A 61 -6.84 11.76 -0.70
CA LYS A 61 -7.43 12.86 0.08
C LYS A 61 -8.54 12.44 1.03
N GLY A 62 -9.01 11.20 0.98
CA GLY A 62 -10.13 10.74 1.81
C GLY A 62 -11.50 11.24 1.36
N LEU A 63 -11.66 11.58 0.07
CA LEU A 63 -12.90 12.12 -0.48
C LEU A 63 -13.92 11.00 -0.71
N LEU A 64 -14.45 10.43 0.37
CA LEU A 64 -15.30 9.24 0.39
C LEU A 64 -16.46 9.32 -0.61
N ASP A 65 -17.26 10.39 -0.55
CA ASP A 65 -18.43 10.59 -1.43
C ASP A 65 -18.03 10.58 -2.92
N VAL A 66 -16.89 11.19 -3.25
CA VAL A 66 -16.38 11.24 -4.63
C VAL A 66 -15.90 9.86 -5.06
N VAL A 67 -15.17 9.15 -4.20
CA VAL A 67 -14.72 7.78 -4.48
C VAL A 67 -15.92 6.87 -4.72
N GLU A 68 -16.95 6.94 -3.88
CA GLU A 68 -18.17 6.16 -4.03
C GLU A 68 -18.89 6.45 -5.35
N ILE A 69 -19.13 7.74 -5.68
CA ILE A 69 -19.76 8.15 -6.93
C ILE A 69 -18.98 7.64 -8.15
N LEU A 70 -17.66 7.75 -8.14
CA LEU A 70 -16.81 7.30 -9.24
C LEU A 70 -16.85 5.77 -9.40
N LEU A 71 -16.84 5.03 -8.29
CA LEU A 71 -16.95 3.57 -8.32
C LEU A 71 -18.32 3.09 -8.80
N ASP A 72 -19.39 3.79 -8.41
CA ASP A 72 -20.74 3.51 -8.91
C ASP A 72 -20.86 3.77 -10.43
N ALA A 73 -20.07 4.71 -10.95
CA ALA A 73 -19.95 4.95 -12.39
C ALA A 73 -19.00 3.98 -13.11
N GLY A 74 -18.38 3.03 -12.40
CA GLY A 74 -17.50 2.01 -12.99
C GLY A 74 -16.03 2.40 -13.14
N ALA A 75 -15.56 3.42 -12.42
CA ALA A 75 -14.14 3.78 -12.43
C ALA A 75 -13.23 2.59 -12.02
N GLU A 76 -12.10 2.44 -12.71
CA GLU A 76 -11.18 1.32 -12.48
C GLU A 76 -10.37 1.47 -11.19
N LEU A 77 -10.45 0.45 -10.32
CA LEU A 77 -9.91 0.44 -8.95
C LEU A 77 -8.38 0.46 -8.86
N ASN A 78 -7.68 -0.11 -9.82
CA ASN A 78 -6.27 -0.48 -9.68
C ASN A 78 -5.35 0.33 -10.61
N ILE A 79 -5.83 1.45 -11.15
CA ILE A 79 -5.01 2.33 -11.98
C ILE A 79 -4.00 3.09 -11.11
N ALA A 80 -2.72 2.88 -11.40
CA ALA A 80 -1.60 3.49 -10.68
C ALA A 80 -0.71 4.32 -11.62
N PRO A 81 -0.06 5.38 -11.11
CA PRO A 81 0.92 6.15 -11.87
C PRO A 81 2.07 5.27 -12.37
N ALA A 82 2.59 5.59 -13.55
CA ALA A 82 3.71 4.89 -14.18
C ALA A 82 4.54 5.85 -15.07
N GLY A 83 5.75 5.45 -15.43
CA GLY A 83 6.67 6.21 -16.28
C GLY A 83 7.62 7.13 -15.50
N GLU A 84 8.41 7.92 -16.23
CA GLU A 84 9.53 8.69 -15.68
C GLU A 84 9.12 9.64 -14.55
N VAL A 85 8.02 10.38 -14.72
CA VAL A 85 7.55 11.31 -13.66
C VAL A 85 7.10 10.56 -12.41
N ALA A 86 6.42 9.42 -12.56
CA ALA A 86 6.02 8.60 -11.42
C ALA A 86 7.23 7.98 -10.71
N ASP A 87 8.27 7.65 -11.47
CA ASP A 87 9.54 7.13 -10.96
C ASP A 87 10.30 8.20 -10.16
N GLU A 88 10.38 9.43 -10.68
CA GLU A 88 11.01 10.58 -10.00
C GLU A 88 10.29 10.95 -8.70
N LEU A 89 8.96 10.84 -8.68
CA LEU A 89 8.14 11.09 -7.50
C LEU A 89 8.03 9.86 -6.57
N ASN A 90 8.60 8.72 -6.96
CA ASN A 90 8.53 7.46 -6.23
C ASN A 90 7.09 6.99 -5.92
N ILE A 91 6.18 7.21 -6.88
CA ILE A 91 4.76 6.82 -6.79
C ILE A 91 4.38 5.73 -7.81
N THR A 92 5.35 5.21 -8.56
CA THR A 92 5.11 4.15 -9.54
C THR A 92 4.49 2.91 -8.90
N GLY A 93 3.34 2.51 -9.43
CA GLY A 93 2.57 1.36 -8.93
C GLY A 93 1.75 1.64 -7.67
N TRP A 94 1.68 2.88 -7.18
CA TRP A 94 0.79 3.23 -6.07
C TRP A 94 -0.66 3.21 -6.56
N THR A 95 -1.41 2.15 -6.24
CA THR A 95 -2.85 2.08 -6.50
C THR A 95 -3.62 3.08 -5.61
N PRO A 96 -4.89 3.40 -5.92
CA PRO A 96 -5.76 4.19 -5.05
C PRO A 96 -5.83 3.62 -3.62
N LEU A 97 -5.83 2.29 -3.48
CA LEU A 97 -5.77 1.61 -2.18
C LEU A 97 -4.47 1.91 -1.43
N TYR A 98 -3.32 1.79 -2.11
CA TYR A 98 -2.02 2.11 -1.51
C TYR A 98 -1.98 3.57 -1.04
N ALA A 99 -2.44 4.50 -1.87
CA ALA A 99 -2.47 5.92 -1.55
C ALA A 99 -3.35 6.21 -0.33
N ALA A 100 -4.55 5.62 -0.26
CA ALA A 100 -5.47 5.76 0.88
C ALA A 100 -4.89 5.19 2.19
N ILE A 101 -4.21 4.05 2.14
CA ILE A 101 -3.53 3.47 3.32
C ILE A 101 -2.39 4.41 3.77
N LYS A 102 -1.56 4.87 2.82
CA LYS A 102 -0.42 5.75 3.14
C LYS A 102 -0.84 7.05 3.81
N THR A 103 -1.99 7.59 3.45
CA THR A 103 -2.56 8.81 4.05
C THR A 103 -3.61 8.53 5.12
N ARG A 104 -3.74 7.28 5.56
CA ARG A 104 -4.61 6.82 6.66
C ARG A 104 -6.09 7.15 6.47
N GLN A 105 -6.57 7.09 5.23
CA GLN A 105 -7.97 7.34 4.86
C GLN A 105 -8.81 6.08 5.03
N PHE A 106 -9.01 5.65 6.28
CA PHE A 106 -9.53 4.32 6.61
C PHE A 106 -10.93 4.01 6.06
N ASP A 107 -11.83 4.99 6.01
CA ASP A 107 -13.15 4.79 5.39
C ASP A 107 -13.04 4.51 3.89
N VAL A 108 -12.16 5.23 3.20
CA VAL A 108 -11.85 4.99 1.79
C VAL A 108 -11.17 3.63 1.60
N VAL A 109 -10.23 3.26 2.47
CA VAL A 109 -9.56 1.94 2.43
C VAL A 109 -10.60 0.82 2.52
N LYS A 110 -11.49 0.87 3.53
CA LYS A 110 -12.56 -0.11 3.72
C LYS A 110 -13.52 -0.14 2.51
N LEU A 111 -13.86 1.01 1.93
CA LEU A 111 -14.67 1.08 0.71
C LEU A 111 -13.98 0.42 -0.49
N LEU A 112 -12.71 0.77 -0.76
CA LEU A 112 -11.96 0.25 -1.89
C LEU A 112 -11.79 -1.28 -1.81
N LEU A 113 -11.46 -1.81 -0.63
CA LEU A 113 -11.34 -3.26 -0.41
C LEU A 113 -12.67 -3.99 -0.64
N ARG A 114 -13.79 -3.48 -0.09
CA ARG A 114 -15.13 -4.03 -0.35
C ARG A 114 -15.53 -4.00 -1.83
N ARG A 115 -14.97 -3.07 -2.60
CA ARG A 115 -15.22 -2.94 -4.04
C ARG A 115 -14.24 -3.77 -4.88
N GLY A 116 -13.30 -4.49 -4.26
CA GLY A 116 -12.38 -5.41 -4.95
C GLY A 116 -11.04 -4.78 -5.35
N ALA A 117 -10.61 -3.70 -4.69
CA ALA A 117 -9.24 -3.21 -4.85
C ALA A 117 -8.22 -4.29 -4.45
N ASN A 118 -7.14 -4.43 -5.22
CA ASN A 118 -6.16 -5.47 -5.00
C ASN A 118 -5.18 -5.11 -3.85
N PRO A 119 -5.20 -5.79 -2.69
CA PRO A 119 -4.28 -5.51 -1.59
C PRO A 119 -2.84 -6.00 -1.86
N ASN A 120 -2.63 -6.79 -2.92
CA ASN A 120 -1.36 -7.39 -3.31
C ASN A 120 -0.70 -6.68 -4.49
N ALA A 121 -1.19 -5.51 -4.90
CA ALA A 121 -0.58 -4.74 -5.99
C ALA A 121 0.84 -4.31 -5.59
N ILE A 122 1.84 -4.69 -6.39
CA ILE A 122 3.26 -4.44 -6.08
C ILE A 122 3.67 -3.08 -6.67
N THR A 123 4.21 -2.21 -5.82
CA THR A 123 4.84 -0.95 -6.22
C THR A 123 6.22 -1.19 -6.85
N LYS A 124 6.78 -0.19 -7.52
CA LYS A 124 8.16 -0.30 -8.05
C LYS A 124 9.20 -0.65 -6.96
N LEU A 125 8.95 -0.25 -5.72
CA LEU A 125 9.83 -0.53 -4.59
C LEU A 125 9.60 -1.91 -3.94
N GLY A 126 8.73 -2.75 -4.51
CA GLY A 126 8.47 -4.09 -3.98
C GLY A 126 7.55 -4.14 -2.76
N SER A 127 6.93 -3.01 -2.37
CA SER A 127 5.91 -2.96 -1.32
C SER A 127 4.51 -3.18 -1.88
N THR A 128 3.57 -3.66 -1.04
CA THR A 128 2.14 -3.84 -1.36
C THR A 128 1.26 -3.01 -0.41
N PRO A 129 0.00 -2.72 -0.78
CA PRO A 129 -0.96 -2.12 0.14
C PRO A 129 -1.08 -2.87 1.48
N PHE A 130 -1.09 -4.20 1.45
CA PHE A 130 -1.16 -5.01 2.67
C PHE A 130 0.09 -4.88 3.54
N LEU A 131 1.28 -4.88 2.95
CA LEU A 131 2.53 -4.69 3.71
C LEU A 131 2.56 -3.31 4.36
N LEU A 132 2.15 -2.26 3.63
CA LEU A 132 2.03 -0.91 4.17
C LEU A 132 1.00 -0.82 5.31
N ALA A 133 -0.14 -1.51 5.21
CA ALA A 133 -1.10 -1.60 6.31
C ALA A 133 -0.49 -2.27 7.55
N SER A 134 0.38 -3.25 7.33
CA SER A 134 1.08 -3.96 8.40
C SER A 134 2.13 -3.09 9.09
N GLU A 135 2.77 -2.14 8.41
CA GLU A 135 3.62 -1.12 9.04
C GLU A 135 2.80 -0.15 9.91
N ILE A 136 1.56 0.15 9.52
CA ILE A 136 0.65 1.01 10.29
C ILE A 136 0.11 0.30 11.53
N CYS A 137 0.01 -1.03 11.49
CA CYS A 137 -0.46 -1.89 12.58
C CYS A 137 -1.87 -1.55 13.10
N ASP A 138 -2.75 -1.16 12.19
CA ASP A 138 -4.18 -1.00 12.51
C ASP A 138 -4.91 -2.30 12.21
N LEU A 139 -5.38 -2.99 13.26
CA LEU A 139 -5.98 -4.32 13.15
C LEU A 139 -7.20 -4.32 12.22
N ASP A 140 -8.05 -3.30 12.28
CA ASP A 140 -9.24 -3.19 11.42
C ASP A 140 -8.86 -3.17 9.93
N ILE A 141 -7.75 -2.51 9.59
CA ILE A 141 -7.28 -2.39 8.21
C ILE A 141 -6.61 -3.68 7.76
N ILE A 142 -5.85 -4.33 8.65
CA ILE A 142 -5.23 -5.63 8.38
C ILE A 142 -6.31 -6.69 8.15
N GLU A 143 -7.33 -6.73 9.01
CA GLU A 143 -8.52 -7.58 8.85
C GLU A 143 -9.18 -7.35 7.49
N ALA A 144 -9.49 -6.09 7.15
CA ALA A 144 -10.12 -5.76 5.88
C ALA A 144 -9.26 -6.17 4.67
N CYS A 145 -7.93 -6.04 4.75
CA CYS A 145 -7.03 -6.48 3.68
C CYS A 145 -7.03 -8.01 3.54
N VAL A 146 -6.98 -8.75 4.65
CA VAL A 146 -7.02 -10.22 4.63
C VAL A 146 -8.36 -10.73 4.10
N GLU A 147 -9.48 -10.12 4.49
CA GLU A 147 -10.80 -10.41 3.92
C GLU A 147 -10.85 -10.17 2.40
N ALA A 148 -10.09 -9.18 1.91
CA ALA A 148 -9.89 -8.91 0.49
C ALA A 148 -8.80 -9.79 -0.17
N SER A 149 -8.45 -10.93 0.44
CA SER A 149 -7.47 -11.90 -0.07
C SER A 149 -6.03 -11.36 -0.16
N ALA A 150 -5.62 -10.55 0.81
CA ALA A 150 -4.21 -10.20 0.97
C ALA A 150 -3.33 -11.45 1.19
N ASP A 151 -2.15 -11.45 0.57
CA ASP A 151 -1.12 -12.45 0.77
C ASP A 151 -0.42 -12.20 2.11
N VAL A 152 -0.80 -12.99 3.12
CA VAL A 152 -0.34 -12.87 4.51
C VAL A 152 1.17 -13.05 4.63
N ASP A 153 1.77 -13.85 3.75
CA ASP A 153 3.19 -14.19 3.76
C ASP A 153 4.01 -13.44 2.70
N PHE A 154 3.41 -12.43 2.06
CA PHE A 154 4.15 -11.61 1.10
C PHE A 154 5.41 -11.04 1.75
N ALA A 155 6.54 -11.31 1.09
CA ALA A 155 7.86 -10.89 1.52
C ALA A 155 8.55 -10.16 0.35
N PRO A 156 8.87 -8.86 0.49
CA PRO A 156 9.66 -8.16 -0.52
C PRO A 156 10.98 -8.88 -0.79
N SER A 157 11.43 -8.87 -2.04
CA SER A 157 12.72 -9.44 -2.45
C SER A 157 13.29 -8.73 -3.67
N GLY A 158 14.58 -8.96 -3.94
CA GLY A 158 15.28 -8.40 -5.09
C GLY A 158 15.96 -7.04 -4.82
N PRO A 159 16.60 -6.45 -5.84
CA PRO A 159 17.55 -5.36 -5.65
C PRO A 159 16.96 -4.09 -5.02
N ASP A 160 15.70 -3.77 -5.30
CA ASP A 160 15.08 -2.56 -4.75
C ASP A 160 14.63 -2.76 -3.30
N ALA A 161 14.09 -3.95 -2.97
CA ALA A 161 13.84 -4.34 -1.58
C ALA A 161 15.13 -4.40 -0.76
N ASP A 162 16.23 -4.88 -1.37
CA ASP A 162 17.55 -4.93 -0.76
C ASP A 162 18.11 -3.53 -0.49
N LYS A 163 17.98 -2.58 -1.40
CA LYS A 163 18.42 -1.19 -1.16
C LYS A 163 17.66 -0.54 0.00
N LEU A 164 16.40 -0.89 0.17
CA LEU A 164 15.52 -0.35 1.21
C LEU A 164 15.59 -1.13 2.53
N ASN A 165 16.35 -2.23 2.59
CA ASN A 165 16.40 -3.15 3.73
C ASN A 165 15.06 -3.78 4.13
N ILE A 166 14.11 -3.87 3.20
CA ILE A 166 12.78 -4.47 3.43
C ILE A 166 12.69 -5.92 2.98
N THR A 167 13.77 -6.48 2.42
CA THR A 167 13.81 -7.88 1.97
C THR A 167 13.47 -8.84 3.11
N GLY A 168 12.47 -9.69 2.87
CA GLY A 168 11.99 -10.69 3.83
C GLY A 168 11.19 -10.12 5.00
N GLN A 169 10.86 -8.82 5.01
CA GLN A 169 10.00 -8.24 6.03
C GLN A 169 8.53 -8.50 5.68
N THR A 170 7.95 -9.53 6.31
CA THR A 170 6.53 -9.88 6.17
C THR A 170 5.65 -9.05 7.08
N ALA A 171 4.32 -9.13 6.89
CA ALA A 171 3.35 -8.53 7.81
C ALA A 171 3.57 -8.98 9.27
N LEU A 172 3.84 -10.27 9.48
CA LEU A 172 4.11 -10.83 10.81
C LEU A 172 5.39 -10.23 11.41
N PHE A 173 6.45 -10.07 10.61
CA PHE A 173 7.69 -9.44 11.05
C PHE A 173 7.46 -7.98 11.46
N MET A 174 6.72 -7.19 10.65
CA MET A 174 6.41 -5.79 10.96
C MET A 174 5.58 -5.66 12.24
N ALA A 175 4.51 -6.45 12.38
CA ALA A 175 3.69 -6.45 13.58
C ALA A 175 4.48 -6.85 14.83
N THR A 176 5.45 -7.75 14.68
CA THR A 176 6.36 -8.14 15.76
C THR A 176 7.30 -6.99 16.15
N LEU A 177 7.88 -6.31 15.15
CA LEU A 177 8.76 -5.16 15.36
C LEU A 177 8.08 -4.00 16.08
N GLU A 178 6.81 -3.74 15.74
CA GLU A 178 5.98 -2.70 16.35
C GLU A 178 5.34 -3.13 17.69
N ASP A 179 5.66 -4.32 18.18
CA ASP A 179 5.16 -4.89 19.44
C ASP A 179 3.63 -5.07 19.51
N ARG A 180 3.01 -5.39 18.37
CA ARG A 180 1.56 -5.44 18.19
C ARG A 180 1.01 -6.85 18.36
N VAL A 181 0.89 -7.24 19.63
CA VAL A 181 0.43 -8.58 20.05
C VAL A 181 -0.90 -9.00 19.41
N ASP A 182 -1.85 -8.07 19.32
CA ASP A 182 -3.16 -8.27 18.70
C ASP A 182 -3.03 -8.64 17.22
N VAL A 183 -2.26 -7.87 16.47
CA VAL A 183 -1.99 -8.10 15.04
C VAL A 183 -1.18 -9.39 14.83
N VAL A 184 -0.16 -9.65 15.65
CA VAL A 184 0.64 -10.88 15.57
C VAL A 184 -0.23 -12.12 15.74
N LYS A 185 -1.07 -12.14 16.78
CA LYS A 185 -2.01 -13.26 17.02
C LYS A 185 -2.97 -13.43 15.84
N PHE A 186 -3.53 -12.33 15.33
CA PHE A 186 -4.41 -12.38 14.16
C PHE A 186 -3.70 -12.94 12.92
N LEU A 187 -2.49 -12.49 12.59
CA LEU A 187 -1.75 -12.98 11.43
C LEU A 187 -1.40 -14.47 11.55
N ILE A 188 -1.02 -14.93 12.75
CA ILE A 188 -0.82 -16.37 13.05
C ILE A 188 -2.12 -17.16 12.81
N GLU A 189 -3.26 -16.67 13.29
CA GLU A 189 -4.56 -17.31 13.06
C GLU A 189 -4.93 -17.38 11.58
N LYS A 190 -4.46 -16.42 10.78
CA LYS A 190 -4.62 -16.39 9.32
C LYS A 190 -3.56 -17.20 8.55
N GLY A 191 -2.69 -17.90 9.26
CA GLY A 191 -1.75 -18.85 8.68
C GLY A 191 -0.38 -18.29 8.35
N ALA A 192 -0.01 -17.11 8.87
CA ALA A 192 1.31 -16.53 8.65
C ALA A 192 2.45 -17.49 9.05
N HIS A 193 3.45 -17.61 8.20
CA HIS A 193 4.64 -18.39 8.45
C HIS A 193 5.56 -17.73 9.49
N VAL A 194 5.56 -18.30 10.70
CA VAL A 194 6.27 -17.77 11.88
C VAL A 194 7.81 -17.82 11.82
N ASN A 195 8.37 -18.54 10.84
CA ASN A 195 9.81 -18.78 10.74
C ASN A 195 10.48 -18.00 9.58
N ILE A 196 9.75 -17.13 8.87
CA ILE A 196 10.35 -16.32 7.80
C ILE A 196 11.39 -15.38 8.41
N GLN A 197 12.57 -15.34 7.80
CA GLN A 197 13.67 -14.46 8.20
C GLN A 197 13.80 -13.31 7.21
N ASN A 198 14.06 -12.11 7.72
CA ASN A 198 14.46 -11.00 6.86
C ASN A 198 15.87 -11.22 6.28
N ARG A 199 16.35 -10.31 5.43
CA ARG A 199 17.68 -10.43 4.81
C ARG A 199 18.87 -10.51 5.78
N PHE A 200 18.67 -10.12 7.03
CA PHE A 200 19.68 -10.20 8.09
C PHE A 200 19.60 -11.52 8.87
N GLY A 201 18.74 -12.45 8.46
CA GLY A 201 18.48 -13.70 9.18
C GLY A 201 17.63 -13.51 10.44
N VAL A 202 16.99 -12.36 10.64
CA VAL A 202 16.19 -12.14 11.86
C VAL A 202 14.78 -12.68 11.62
N SER A 203 14.37 -13.66 12.44
CA SER A 203 12.99 -14.16 12.49
C SER A 203 12.16 -13.37 13.50
N PRO A 204 10.82 -13.43 13.43
CA PRO A 204 9.96 -12.86 14.47
C PRO A 204 10.33 -13.34 15.88
N LEU A 205 10.62 -14.64 16.05
CA LEU A 205 10.98 -15.19 17.36
C LEU A 205 12.31 -14.62 17.89
N LEU A 206 13.32 -14.46 17.02
CA LEU A 206 14.59 -13.88 17.41
C LEU A 206 14.43 -12.41 17.85
N LEU A 207 13.63 -11.64 17.12
CA LEU A 207 13.33 -10.25 17.42
C LEU A 207 12.65 -10.10 18.79
N CYS A 208 11.60 -10.90 19.08
CA CYS A 208 10.93 -10.88 20.37
C CYS A 208 11.85 -11.25 21.53
N ALA A 209 12.74 -12.22 21.32
CA ALA A 209 13.69 -12.67 22.34
C ALA A 209 14.71 -11.58 22.68
N GLU A 210 15.16 -10.80 21.69
CA GLU A 210 16.06 -9.66 21.88
C GLU A 210 15.37 -8.51 22.64
N VAL A 211 14.14 -8.17 22.25
CA VAL A 211 13.36 -7.09 22.88
C VAL A 211 12.84 -7.49 24.27
N GLY A 212 12.67 -8.79 24.52
CA GLY A 212 12.19 -9.33 25.79
C GLY A 212 10.66 -9.39 25.93
N ASN A 213 9.91 -9.34 24.83
CA ASN A 213 8.45 -9.51 24.90
C ASN A 213 8.07 -10.99 25.05
N PHE A 214 7.83 -11.40 26.30
CA PHE A 214 7.46 -12.77 26.63
C PHE A 214 6.13 -13.22 26.01
N GLU A 215 5.14 -12.34 25.89
CA GLU A 215 3.84 -12.69 25.32
C GLU A 215 3.95 -13.02 23.83
N LEU A 216 4.71 -12.23 23.06
CA LEU A 216 4.99 -12.53 21.66
C LEU A 216 5.82 -13.81 21.49
N VAL A 217 6.82 -14.02 22.35
CA VAL A 217 7.57 -15.29 22.38
C VAL A 217 6.63 -16.48 22.59
N GLN A 218 5.73 -16.39 23.58
CA GLN A 218 4.76 -17.45 23.83
C GLN A 218 3.84 -17.69 22.63
N ALA A 219 3.29 -16.64 22.02
CA ALA A 219 2.41 -16.74 20.87
C ALA A 219 3.11 -17.43 19.68
N LEU A 220 4.33 -17.00 19.35
CA LEU A 220 5.12 -17.57 18.25
C LEU A 220 5.51 -19.03 18.51
N VAL A 221 5.95 -19.37 19.72
CA VAL A 221 6.30 -20.75 20.08
C VAL A 221 5.09 -21.68 20.04
N GLN A 222 3.93 -21.22 20.54
CA GLN A 222 2.67 -21.97 20.45
C GLN A 222 2.23 -22.19 19.00
N ALA A 223 2.56 -21.25 18.12
CA ALA A 223 2.33 -21.34 16.68
C ALA A 223 3.37 -22.18 15.92
N GLY A 224 4.32 -22.82 16.62
CA GLY A 224 5.31 -23.70 16.01
C GLY A 224 6.57 -22.99 15.50
N ALA A 225 6.91 -21.82 16.04
CA ALA A 225 8.20 -21.19 15.76
C ALA A 225 9.35 -22.11 16.20
N ASN A 226 10.38 -22.23 15.35
CA ASN A 226 11.56 -23.02 15.64
C ASN A 226 12.40 -22.31 16.71
N VAL A 227 12.35 -22.81 17.94
CA VAL A 227 13.10 -22.26 19.09
C VAL A 227 14.62 -22.32 18.92
N ASN A 228 15.12 -23.12 17.97
CA ASN A 228 16.54 -23.23 17.63
C ASN A 228 16.85 -22.53 16.30
N ILE A 229 15.99 -21.63 15.83
CA ILE A 229 16.22 -20.88 14.59
C ILE A 229 17.48 -20.01 14.74
N THR A 230 18.41 -20.18 13.82
CA THR A 230 19.62 -19.37 13.73
C THR A 230 19.52 -18.44 12.52
N PRO A 231 20.13 -17.24 12.57
CA PRO A 231 20.17 -16.36 11.41
C PRO A 231 20.70 -17.04 10.16
N GLN A 232 19.85 -17.15 9.14
CA GLN A 232 20.19 -17.67 7.81
C GLN A 232 19.95 -16.54 6.80
N GLY A 233 21.00 -16.03 6.18
CA GLY A 233 20.91 -14.90 5.26
C GLY A 233 22.27 -14.39 4.81
N GLU A 234 22.33 -13.80 3.61
CA GLU A 234 23.59 -13.31 3.02
C GLU A 234 24.33 -12.33 3.94
N LEU A 235 23.59 -11.49 4.67
CA LEU A 235 24.16 -10.57 5.65
C LEU A 235 24.33 -11.17 7.05
N ALA A 236 23.57 -12.23 7.39
CA ALA A 236 23.75 -12.94 8.65
C ALA A 236 25.15 -13.58 8.71
N GLU A 237 25.56 -14.25 7.62
CA GLU A 237 26.90 -14.85 7.51
C GLU A 237 28.01 -13.80 7.51
N ARG A 238 27.82 -12.68 6.80
CA ARG A 238 28.80 -11.58 6.79
C ARG A 238 28.96 -10.92 8.15
N ASN A 239 27.87 -10.68 8.89
CA ASN A 239 27.93 -10.10 10.23
C ASN A 239 28.55 -11.07 11.24
N TYR A 240 28.29 -12.37 11.10
CA TYR A 240 28.93 -13.40 11.92
C TYR A 240 30.45 -13.46 11.68
N LEU A 241 30.89 -13.35 10.42
CA LEU A 241 32.32 -13.37 10.05
C LEU A 241 33.04 -12.04 10.38
N ALA A 242 32.35 -10.91 10.37
CA ALA A 242 32.95 -9.61 10.70
C ALA A 242 33.14 -9.40 12.22
N GLY A 243 32.48 -10.22 13.06
CA GLY A 243 32.62 -10.21 14.51
C GLY A 243 33.65 -11.21 15.08
N GLN A 244 34.34 -11.99 14.23
CA GLN A 244 35.45 -12.88 14.59
C GLN A 244 36.80 -12.26 14.23
#